data_AF-A0A848JSH6-F1
#
_entry.id   AF-A0A848JSH6-F1
#
_cell.length_a   1.000
_cell.length_b   1.000
_cell.length_c   1.000
_cell.angle_alpha   90.00
_cell.angle_beta   90.00
_cell.angle_gamma   90.00
#
_symmetry.space_group_name_H-M   'P 1'
#
loop_
_entity.id
_entity.type
_entity.pdbx_description
1 polymer ?
#
loop_
_entity_poly.entity_id
_entity_poly.type
_entity_poly.pdbx_seq_one_letter_code
_entity_poly.pdbx_strand_id
1 'polypeptide(L)'
;MMARPVTRSLRLALALGLALTAAGCETLENLNPFDQKKPPVPGTRTPVFPNGVPGVDYSSGLGQPSNANAPIDNLPATPPKGKPQQ
;
A
#
# COMPACT_ATOMS: atom_id res chain seq x y z
N MET A 1 -28.22 16.66 46.70
CA MET A 1 -28.01 16.72 45.24
C MET A 1 -27.56 15.36 44.74
N MET A 2 -28.45 14.55 44.16
CA MET A 2 -28.09 13.27 43.52
C MET A 2 -27.39 13.58 42.19
N ALA A 3 -26.06 13.63 42.18
CA ALA A 3 -25.28 13.81 40.94
C ALA A 3 -25.23 12.49 40.14
N ARG A 4 -26.33 12.24 39.42
CA ARG A 4 -26.41 11.73 38.03
C ARG A 4 -25.53 10.50 37.68
N PRO A 5 -26.07 9.26 37.73
CA PRO A 5 -25.37 8.04 37.26
C PRO A 5 -24.94 8.10 35.78
N VAL A 6 -25.53 9.01 34.99
CA VAL A 6 -25.21 9.28 33.58
C VAL A 6 -23.73 9.63 33.38
N THR A 7 -23.10 10.34 34.32
CA THR A 7 -21.69 10.75 34.20
C THR A 7 -20.72 9.57 34.35
N ARG A 8 -21.10 8.56 35.15
CA ARG A 8 -20.30 7.35 35.37
C ARG A 8 -20.36 6.44 34.15
N SER A 9 -21.54 6.26 33.57
CA SER A 9 -21.73 5.47 32.34
C SER A 9 -21.01 6.09 31.14
N LEU A 10 -21.04 7.41 31.01
CA LEU A 10 -20.35 8.11 29.92
C LEU A 10 -18.83 7.96 30.01
N ARG A 11 -18.26 8.05 31.21
CA ARG A 11 -16.82 7.83 31.43
C ARG A 11 -16.42 6.38 31.14
N LEU A 12 -17.27 5.42 31.52
CA LEU A 12 -17.02 4.01 31.25
C LEU A 12 -17.06 3.71 29.74
N ALA A 13 -18.04 4.27 29.03
CA ALA A 13 -18.15 4.12 27.58
C ALA A 13 -16.96 4.75 26.85
N LEU A 14 -16.49 5.93 27.30
CA LEU A 14 -15.31 6.59 26.74
C LEU A 14 -14.03 5.79 26.99
N ALA A 15 -13.87 5.23 28.20
CA ALA A 15 -12.74 4.37 28.53
C ALA A 15 -12.74 3.07 27.68
N LEU A 16 -13.90 2.44 27.51
CA LEU A 16 -14.07 1.27 26.64
C LEU A 16 -13.78 1.60 25.17
N GLY A 17 -14.24 2.76 24.69
CA GLY A 17 -13.98 3.23 23.34
C GLY A 17 -12.48 3.43 23.07
N LEU A 18 -11.77 4.11 23.98
CA LEU A 18 -10.32 4.29 23.86
C LEU A 18 -9.54 2.97 23.93
N ALA A 19 -9.97 2.03 24.77
CA ALA A 19 -9.34 0.71 24.85
C ALA A 19 -9.52 -0.10 23.55
N LEU A 20 -10.71 -0.03 22.94
CA LEU A 20 -10.99 -0.71 21.68
C LEU A 20 -10.20 -0.10 20.50
N THR A 21 -10.05 1.22 20.45
CA THR A 21 -9.27 1.85 19.37
C THR A 21 -7.78 1.55 19.50
N ALA A 22 -7.24 1.52 20.73
CA ALA A 22 -5.83 1.17 20.98
C ALA A 22 -5.52 -0.31 20.65
N ALA A 23 -6.39 -1.26 21.04
CA ALA A 23 -6.23 -2.67 20.70
C ALA A 23 -6.57 -3.00 19.24
N GLY A 24 -7.43 -2.18 18.63
CA GLY A 24 -7.90 -2.34 17.25
C GLY A 24 -6.84 -2.07 16.20
N CYS A 25 -5.85 -1.19 16.45
CA CYS A 25 -4.82 -0.88 15.45
C CYS A 25 -3.96 -2.11 15.10
N GLU A 26 -3.55 -2.91 16.08
CA GLU A 26 -2.78 -4.14 15.83
C GLU A 26 -3.66 -5.29 15.31
N THR A 27 -4.92 -5.34 15.71
CA THR A 27 -5.87 -6.40 15.31
C THR A 27 -6.37 -6.22 13.87
N LEU A 28 -6.64 -4.99 13.42
CA LEU A 28 -7.17 -4.74 12.08
C LEU A 28 -6.15 -5.07 10.97
N GLU A 29 -4.86 -4.92 11.27
CA GLU A 29 -3.72 -5.32 10.42
C GLU A 29 -3.67 -6.86 10.20
N ASN A 30 -4.26 -7.63 11.12
CA ASN A 30 -4.27 -9.10 11.10
C ASN A 30 -5.62 -9.68 10.67
N LEU A 31 -6.68 -8.87 10.66
CA LEU A 31 -8.01 -9.21 10.13
C LEU A 31 -8.09 -8.89 8.63
N ASN A 32 -7.14 -9.39 7.84
CA ASN A 32 -7.26 -9.34 6.40
C ASN A 32 -8.07 -10.57 5.92
N PRO A 33 -9.35 -10.42 5.51
CA PRO A 33 -10.16 -11.54 5.03
C PRO A 33 -9.71 -12.04 3.65
N PHE A 34 -8.79 -11.32 3.02
CA PHE A 34 -8.12 -11.74 1.79
C PHE A 34 -6.74 -12.25 2.19
N ASP A 35 -6.43 -13.46 1.78
CA ASP A 35 -5.23 -14.26 2.07
C ASP A 35 -3.91 -13.63 1.52
N GLN A 36 -3.61 -12.38 1.90
CA GLN A 36 -2.61 -11.53 1.25
C GLN A 36 -1.22 -11.58 1.89
N LYS A 37 -1.06 -12.23 3.05
CA LYS A 37 0.27 -12.38 3.72
C LYS A 37 0.88 -13.75 3.48
N LYS A 38 0.74 -14.30 2.26
CA LYS A 38 1.56 -15.46 1.88
C LYS A 38 3.01 -15.02 1.79
N PRO A 39 3.94 -15.67 2.53
CA PRO A 39 5.35 -15.38 2.38
C PRO A 39 5.73 -15.55 0.90
N PRO A 40 6.67 -14.73 0.39
CA PRO A 40 7.20 -14.90 -0.95
C PRO A 40 7.55 -16.37 -1.21
N VAL A 41 7.16 -16.88 -2.38
CA VAL A 41 7.50 -18.26 -2.78
C VAL A 41 9.02 -18.43 -2.65
N PRO A 42 9.49 -19.50 -1.99
CA PRO A 42 10.93 -19.73 -1.82
C PRO A 42 11.61 -19.88 -3.17
N GLY A 43 12.80 -19.30 -3.31
CA GLY A 43 13.61 -19.36 -4.53
C GLY A 43 14.10 -17.99 -5.00
N THR A 44 15.10 -18.01 -5.89
CA THR A 44 15.70 -16.80 -6.46
C THR A 44 14.83 -16.31 -7.62
N ARG A 45 14.39 -15.05 -7.57
CA ARG A 45 13.72 -14.40 -8.69
C ARG A 45 14.78 -14.00 -9.73
N THR A 46 14.73 -14.60 -10.91
CA THR A 46 15.56 -14.20 -12.05
C THR A 46 14.73 -13.47 -13.09
N PRO A 47 15.28 -12.47 -13.80
CA PRO A 47 14.58 -11.85 -14.92
C PRO A 47 14.30 -12.90 -15.99
N VAL A 48 13.04 -13.00 -16.42
CA VAL A 48 12.62 -13.92 -17.51
C VAL A 48 13.32 -13.55 -18.83
N PHE A 49 13.64 -12.26 -18.99
CA PHE A 49 14.32 -11.71 -20.16
C PHE A 49 15.56 -10.92 -19.73
N PRO A 50 16.73 -11.58 -19.58
CA PRO A 50 17.94 -10.92 -19.09
C PRO A 50 18.43 -9.78 -19.97
N ASN A 51 18.19 -9.86 -21.29
CA ASN A 51 18.64 -8.91 -22.29
C ASN A 51 17.52 -8.00 -22.82
N GLY A 52 16.39 -7.92 -22.11
CA GLY A 52 15.20 -7.18 -22.55
C GLY A 52 14.17 -8.05 -23.27
N VAL A 53 12.95 -7.53 -23.37
CA VAL A 53 11.80 -8.26 -23.94
C VAL A 53 11.96 -8.37 -25.46
N PRO A 54 11.87 -9.58 -26.05
CA PRO A 54 11.96 -9.75 -27.50
C PRO A 54 10.93 -8.90 -28.24
N GLY A 55 11.38 -8.15 -29.26
CA GLY A 55 10.52 -7.31 -30.09
C GLY A 55 10.21 -5.92 -29.52
N VAL A 56 10.74 -5.58 -28.35
CA VAL A 56 10.66 -4.20 -27.80
C VAL A 56 11.90 -3.42 -28.22
N ASP A 57 11.70 -2.34 -28.97
CA ASP A 57 12.76 -1.38 -29.25
C ASP A 57 12.80 -0.31 -28.15
N TYR A 58 13.79 -0.41 -27.27
CA TYR A 58 14.03 0.54 -26.19
C TYR A 58 14.67 1.86 -26.67
N SER A 59 15.04 1.95 -27.95
CA SER A 59 15.54 3.18 -28.58
C SER A 59 14.41 4.07 -29.07
N SER A 60 13.21 3.50 -29.25
CA SER A 60 12.01 4.25 -29.60
C SER A 60 11.48 5.01 -28.38
N GLY A 61 11.11 6.27 -28.56
CA GLY A 61 10.51 7.08 -27.48
C GLY A 61 9.23 6.44 -26.96
N LEU A 62 8.93 6.65 -25.67
CA LEU A 62 7.70 6.15 -25.05
C LEU A 62 6.48 6.70 -25.82
N GLY A 63 5.76 5.80 -26.50
CA GLY A 63 4.52 6.15 -27.19
C GLY A 63 3.47 6.61 -26.19
N GLN A 64 2.85 7.76 -26.46
CA GLN A 64 1.66 8.18 -25.71
C GLN A 64 0.47 7.35 -26.15
N PRO A 65 -0.35 6.81 -25.23
CA PRO A 65 -1.62 6.23 -25.62
C PRO A 65 -2.52 7.32 -26.22
N SER A 66 -3.39 6.97 -27.16
CA SER A 66 -4.20 7.95 -27.93
C SER A 66 -5.12 8.82 -27.06
N ASN A 67 -5.35 8.44 -25.80
CA ASN A 67 -6.15 9.18 -24.83
C ASN A 67 -5.32 9.98 -23.80
N ALA A 68 -3.99 10.09 -23.98
CA ALA A 68 -3.16 10.89 -23.09
C ALA A 68 -3.39 12.40 -23.34
N ASN A 69 -3.68 13.14 -22.28
CA ASN A 69 -3.90 14.60 -22.33
C ASN A 69 -2.66 15.41 -21.90
N ALA A 70 -1.52 14.77 -21.68
CA ALA A 70 -0.30 15.44 -21.21
C ALA A 70 0.90 14.95 -22.03
N PRO A 71 1.71 15.83 -22.63
CA PRO A 71 2.97 15.45 -23.31
C PRO A 71 3.92 14.70 -22.36
N ILE A 72 4.56 13.62 -22.82
CA ILE A 72 5.54 12.85 -22.00
C ILE A 72 6.67 13.75 -21.49
N ASP A 73 7.07 14.73 -22.29
CA ASP A 73 8.17 15.66 -22.00
C ASP A 73 7.92 16.52 -20.73
N ASN A 74 6.66 16.66 -20.31
CA ASN A 74 6.27 17.45 -19.15
C ASN A 74 5.91 16.59 -17.92
N LEU A 75 6.08 15.26 -18.00
CA LEU A 75 5.88 14.41 -16.83
C LEU A 75 7.09 14.58 -15.88
N PRO A 76 6.85 14.81 -14.57
CA PRO A 76 7.94 14.79 -13.60
C PRO A 76 8.65 13.44 -13.71
N ALA A 77 9.99 13.48 -13.83
CA ALA A 77 10.80 12.28 -13.88
C ALA A 77 10.46 11.41 -12.67
N THR A 78 9.75 10.31 -12.88
CA THR A 78 9.53 9.32 -11.83
C THR A 78 10.91 8.94 -11.30
N PRO A 79 11.20 9.05 -9.99
CA PRO A 79 12.47 8.57 -9.47
C PRO A 79 12.63 7.09 -9.85
N PRO A 80 13.85 6.63 -10.14
CA PRO A 80 14.09 5.31 -10.67
C PRO A 80 13.56 4.27 -9.68
N LYS A 81 12.48 3.57 -10.05
CA LYS A 81 12.09 2.33 -9.39
C LYS A 81 13.16 1.29 -9.71
N GLY A 82 14.05 1.08 -8.75
CA GLY A 82 14.94 -0.08 -8.68
C GLY A 82 16.41 0.23 -8.92
N LYS A 83 17.10 0.81 -7.93
CA LYS A 83 18.49 0.42 -7.69
C LYS A 83 18.50 -1.10 -7.44
N PRO A 84 19.49 -1.87 -7.94
CA PRO A 84 19.72 -3.22 -7.44
C PRO A 84 20.09 -3.08 -5.95
N GLN A 85 19.23 -3.61 -5.07
CA GLN A 85 19.59 -3.77 -3.66
C GLN A 85 20.67 -4.85 -3.59
N GLN A 86 21.88 -4.46 -3.17
CA GLN A 86 22.89 -5.36 -2.65
C GLN A 86 22.48 -5.87 -1.27
#